data_AF-A0A502EDD8-F1
#
_entry.id   AF-A0A502EDD8-F1
#
_cell.length_a   1.000
_cell.length_b   1.000
_cell.length_c   1.000
_cell.angle_alpha   90.00
_cell.angle_beta   90.00
_cell.angle_gamma   90.00
#
_symmetry.space_group_name_H-M   'P 1'
#
loop_
_entity.id
_entity.type
_entity.pdbx_description
1 polymer ?
#
loop_
_entity_poly.entity_id
_entity_poly.type
_entity_poly.pdbx_seq_one_letter_code
_entity_poly.pdbx_strand_id
1 'polypeptide(L)'
;MSNDYGDADSDQLTQEDTLVDRGVDDLLDEGYSPPDRWREPRDDETLDELLSEEEPDPAMQLDEPDEQSGDDEVGDVRAGRLVAPDEGSGPDDEAGLFGSEAGIDGGAASAEEAAVHVIADEDDGD
;
A
#
# COMPACT_ATOMS: atom_id res chain seq x y z
N MET A 1 -1.68 40.62 -7.90
CA MET A 1 -2.19 39.24 -8.10
C MET A 1 -3.32 39.05 -7.11
N SER A 2 -4.55 38.87 -7.60
CA SER A 2 -5.67 38.50 -6.74
C SER A 2 -5.48 37.04 -6.34
N ASN A 3 -5.34 36.79 -5.04
CA ASN A 3 -5.23 35.44 -4.50
C ASN A 3 -6.66 34.93 -4.31
N ASP A 4 -7.19 34.34 -5.37
CA ASP A 4 -8.48 33.64 -5.41
C ASP A 4 -8.35 32.33 -4.62
N TYR A 5 -8.40 32.46 -3.29
CA TYR A 5 -8.58 31.35 -2.35
C TYR A 5 -9.89 31.63 -1.60
N GLY A 6 -10.98 31.72 -2.35
CA GLY A 6 -12.33 31.68 -1.82
C GLY A 6 -12.97 30.38 -2.28
N ASP A 7 -13.62 29.68 -1.34
CA ASP A 7 -14.59 28.61 -1.64
C ASP A 7 -14.06 27.21 -2.01
N ALA A 8 -13.02 26.72 -1.32
CA ALA A 8 -12.76 25.27 -1.22
C ALA A 8 -12.82 24.71 0.22
N ASP A 9 -12.94 25.59 1.23
CA ASP A 9 -13.08 25.24 2.66
C ASP A 9 -14.51 25.55 3.19
N SER A 10 -15.52 25.55 2.31
CA SER A 10 -16.93 25.87 2.64
C SER A 10 -17.86 24.65 2.59
N ASP A 11 -17.31 23.43 2.54
CA ASP A 11 -18.12 22.19 2.57
C ASP A 11 -18.69 21.89 3.97
N GLN A 12 -18.30 22.64 5.01
CA GLN A 12 -18.88 22.53 6.33
C GLN A 12 -20.10 23.44 6.44
N LEU A 13 -21.26 22.86 6.79
CA LEU A 13 -22.47 23.63 7.06
C LEU A 13 -22.26 24.49 8.30
N THR A 14 -22.66 25.76 8.21
CA THR A 14 -22.61 26.69 9.35
C THR A 14 -23.59 26.25 10.44
N GLN A 15 -23.42 26.74 11.67
CA GLN A 15 -24.35 26.39 12.75
C GLN A 15 -25.80 26.80 12.44
N GLU A 16 -26.01 27.93 11.76
CA GLU A 16 -27.33 28.38 11.32
C GLU A 16 -27.97 27.46 10.25
N ASP A 17 -27.16 26.72 9.51
CA ASP A 17 -27.61 25.73 8.52
C ASP A 17 -27.80 24.32 9.10
N THR A 18 -27.39 24.08 10.36
CA THR A 18 -27.56 22.79 11.05
C THR A 18 -28.58 22.88 12.19
N LEU A 19 -29.30 21.79 12.47
CA LEU A 19 -30.22 21.71 13.62
C LEU A 19 -29.50 21.32 14.93
N VAL A 20 -28.17 21.41 14.97
CA VAL A 20 -27.35 20.91 16.07
C VAL A 20 -26.73 22.10 16.79
N ASP A 21 -27.30 22.45 17.95
CA ASP A 21 -26.78 23.49 18.82
C ASP A 21 -25.79 22.87 19.81
N ARG A 22 -24.49 23.09 19.57
CA ARG A 22 -23.41 22.54 20.41
C ARG A 22 -22.67 23.61 21.22
N GLY A 23 -23.20 24.84 21.24
CA GLY A 23 -22.75 25.92 22.12
C GLY A 23 -21.50 26.70 21.67
N VAL A 24 -21.08 26.55 20.41
CA VAL A 24 -19.96 27.28 19.78
C VAL A 24 -20.44 28.01 18.53
N ASP A 25 -19.90 29.20 18.24
CA ASP A 25 -20.30 30.01 17.07
C ASP A 25 -19.83 29.37 15.76
N ASP A 26 -18.60 28.83 15.76
CA ASP A 26 -18.03 28.02 14.68
C ASP A 26 -17.90 26.55 15.12
N LEU A 27 -18.28 25.62 14.25
CA LEU A 27 -18.10 24.19 14.50
C LEU A 27 -16.61 23.82 14.65
N LEU A 28 -15.70 24.58 14.04
CA LEU A 28 -14.25 24.41 14.18
C LEU A 28 -13.70 24.84 15.55
N ASP A 29 -14.47 25.63 16.31
CA ASP A 29 -14.09 26.01 17.68
C ASP A 29 -14.36 24.88 18.69
N GLU A 30 -15.08 23.83 18.29
CA GLU A 30 -15.29 22.68 19.17
C GLU A 30 -14.03 21.79 19.23
N GLY A 31 -13.32 21.88 20.34
CA GLY A 31 -12.21 20.97 20.63
C GLY A 31 -12.70 19.53 20.82
N TYR A 32 -12.29 18.62 19.93
CA TYR A 32 -12.43 17.18 20.17
C TYR A 32 -11.43 16.74 21.26
N SER A 33 -11.93 16.15 22.34
CA SER A 33 -11.10 15.46 23.34
C SER A 33 -11.18 13.95 23.09
N PRO A 34 -10.11 13.32 22.58
CA PRO A 34 -10.03 11.87 22.50
C PRO A 34 -10.22 11.25 23.90
N PRO A 35 -10.67 10.00 24.01
CA PRO A 35 -10.76 9.35 25.31
C PRO A 35 -9.37 9.31 25.97
N ASP A 36 -9.31 9.62 27.27
CA ASP A 36 -8.07 9.62 28.07
C ASP A 36 -7.33 8.28 28.08
N ARG A 37 -8.05 7.20 27.73
CA ARG A 37 -7.53 5.85 27.62
C ARG A 37 -7.92 5.27 26.27
N TRP A 38 -6.99 4.52 25.71
CA TRP A 38 -7.28 3.62 24.60
C TRP A 38 -8.42 2.69 25.01
N ARG A 39 -9.37 2.46 24.10
CA ARG A 39 -10.20 1.27 24.25
C ARG A 39 -9.25 0.09 24.06
N GLU A 40 -9.24 -0.80 25.05
CA GLU A 40 -8.60 -2.09 24.89
C GLU A 40 -9.10 -2.72 23.57
N PRO A 41 -8.21 -3.31 22.75
CA PRO A 41 -8.62 -4.26 21.73
C PRO A 41 -9.64 -5.24 22.30
N ARG A 42 -10.41 -5.92 21.45
CA ARG A 42 -11.27 -7.02 21.93
C ARG A 42 -10.33 -8.15 22.37
N ASP A 43 -9.87 -8.08 23.61
CA ASP A 43 -8.65 -8.74 24.10
C ASP A 43 -8.84 -10.24 24.42
N ASP A 44 -9.93 -10.87 23.98
CA ASP A 44 -10.20 -12.28 24.25
C ASP A 44 -10.39 -13.13 22.98
N GLU A 45 -10.29 -12.53 21.79
CA GLU A 45 -10.55 -13.21 20.51
C GLU A 45 -9.21 -13.64 19.87
N THR A 46 -9.12 -14.89 19.42
CA THR A 46 -7.94 -15.34 18.67
C THR A 46 -7.99 -14.81 17.24
N LEU A 47 -6.87 -14.84 16.52
CA LEU A 47 -6.85 -14.49 15.09
C LEU A 47 -7.85 -15.35 14.29
N ASP A 48 -7.97 -16.64 14.61
CA ASP A 48 -8.95 -17.54 14.01
C ASP A 48 -10.40 -17.10 14.28
N GLU A 49 -10.68 -16.61 15.49
CA GLU A 49 -12.01 -16.13 15.86
C GLU A 49 -12.38 -14.87 15.07
N LEU A 50 -11.46 -13.89 14.98
CA LEU A 50 -11.64 -12.67 14.17
C LEU A 50 -11.86 -12.97 12.68
N LEU A 51 -11.09 -13.91 12.12
CA LEU A 51 -11.25 -14.34 10.72
C LEU A 51 -12.60 -15.04 10.49
N SER A 52 -13.14 -15.71 11.51
CA SER A 52 -14.44 -16.38 11.39
C SER A 52 -15.63 -15.42 11.42
N GLU A 53 -15.45 -14.23 11.98
CA GLU A 53 -16.45 -13.15 11.99
C GLU A 53 -16.35 -12.22 10.77
N GLU A 54 -15.25 -12.30 10.01
CA GLU A 54 -15.04 -11.48 8.82
C GLU A 54 -16.01 -11.90 7.71
N GLU A 55 -16.91 -10.97 7.34
CA GLU A 55 -17.71 -11.11 6.13
C GLU A 55 -16.95 -10.48 4.95
N PRO A 56 -16.85 -11.16 3.81
CA PRO A 56 -16.17 -10.62 2.64
C PRO A 56 -16.83 -9.32 2.16
N ASP A 57 -16.00 -8.31 1.89
CA ASP A 57 -16.49 -7.03 1.36
C ASP A 57 -17.22 -7.25 0.03
N PRO A 58 -18.50 -6.85 -0.10
CA PRO A 58 -19.23 -6.98 -1.36
C PRO A 58 -18.56 -6.25 -2.53
N ALA A 59 -17.75 -5.20 -2.29
CA ALA A 59 -16.96 -4.53 -3.32
C ALA A 59 -15.78 -5.38 -3.83
N MET A 60 -15.34 -6.37 -3.06
CA MET A 60 -14.29 -7.33 -3.43
C MET A 60 -14.85 -8.58 -4.14
N GLN A 61 -16.18 -8.71 -4.24
CA GLN A 61 -16.81 -9.69 -5.15
C GLN A 61 -16.70 -9.19 -6.59
N LEU A 62 -15.49 -9.21 -7.15
CA LEU A 62 -15.29 -9.10 -8.58
C LEU A 62 -15.83 -10.39 -9.22
N ASP A 63 -16.98 -10.29 -9.90
CA ASP A 63 -17.59 -11.40 -10.67
C ASP A 63 -16.71 -11.84 -11.86
N GLU A 64 -15.69 -11.05 -12.20
CA GLU A 64 -14.75 -11.32 -13.27
C GLU A 64 -13.34 -11.39 -12.67
N PRO A 65 -12.54 -12.43 -12.98
CA PRO A 65 -11.13 -12.41 -12.62
C PRO A 65 -10.54 -11.12 -13.16
N ASP A 66 -9.80 -10.40 -12.31
CA ASP A 66 -9.09 -9.21 -12.74
C ASP A 66 -8.33 -9.55 -14.04
N GLU A 67 -8.43 -8.72 -15.08
CA GLU A 67 -7.68 -8.91 -16.33
C GLU A 67 -6.15 -8.87 -16.08
N GLN A 68 -5.73 -8.46 -14.87
CA GLN A 68 -4.38 -8.50 -14.33
C GLN A 68 -4.04 -9.84 -13.62
N SER A 69 -5.01 -10.75 -13.47
CA SER A 69 -4.80 -12.09 -12.91
C SER A 69 -4.26 -13.03 -14.00
N GLY A 70 -2.98 -12.85 -14.36
CA GLY A 70 -2.26 -13.86 -15.14
C GLY A 70 -1.77 -13.42 -16.51
N ASP A 71 -1.24 -12.21 -16.63
CA ASP A 71 -0.14 -12.05 -17.57
C ASP A 71 1.11 -12.72 -16.97
N ASP A 72 1.75 -13.62 -17.73
CA ASP A 72 3.05 -14.23 -17.39
C ASP A 72 4.19 -13.17 -17.42
N GLU A 73 3.84 -11.89 -17.55
CA GLU A 73 4.73 -10.74 -17.54
C GLU A 73 5.21 -10.39 -16.12
N VAL A 74 4.61 -10.99 -15.07
CA VAL A 74 5.09 -10.90 -13.68
C VAL A 74 5.34 -12.30 -13.10
N GLY A 75 6.60 -12.62 -12.83
CA GLY A 75 6.97 -13.91 -12.27
C GLY A 75 6.60 -14.10 -10.81
N ASP A 76 6.43 -15.35 -10.37
CA ASP A 76 6.06 -15.70 -8.98
C ASP A 76 7.21 -15.52 -7.96
N VAL A 77 8.45 -15.45 -8.45
CA VAL A 77 9.65 -15.36 -7.62
C VAL A 77 10.20 -13.94 -7.68
N ARG A 78 10.33 -13.28 -6.53
CA ARG A 78 11.02 -11.99 -6.42
C ARG A 78 12.48 -12.15 -6.78
N ALA A 79 13.02 -11.19 -7.53
CA ALA A 79 14.46 -11.11 -7.78
C ALA A 79 15.18 -10.60 -6.52
N GLY A 80 16.32 -11.19 -6.21
CA GLY A 80 17.23 -10.67 -5.18
C GLY A 80 18.10 -9.51 -5.67
N ARG A 81 19.13 -9.17 -4.89
CA ARG A 81 20.15 -8.18 -5.29
C ARG A 81 20.94 -8.69 -6.50
N LEU A 82 20.89 -7.96 -7.61
CA LEU A 82 21.69 -8.24 -8.81
C LEU A 82 23.11 -7.66 -8.68
N VAL A 83 24.11 -8.50 -8.97
CA VAL A 83 25.53 -8.14 -8.92
C VAL A 83 26.14 -8.40 -10.30
N ALA A 84 26.84 -7.38 -10.82
CA ALA A 84 27.57 -7.49 -12.08
C ALA A 84 28.71 -8.52 -11.97
N PRO A 85 29.18 -9.11 -13.08
CA PRO A 85 30.24 -10.14 -13.05
C PRO A 85 31.54 -9.70 -12.37
N ASP A 86 31.85 -8.41 -12.42
CA ASP A 86 33.00 -7.75 -11.80
C ASP A 86 32.68 -7.17 -10.40
N GLU A 87 31.53 -7.55 -9.82
CA GLU A 87 30.99 -7.00 -8.58
C GLU A 87 30.73 -5.48 -8.64
N GLY A 88 30.56 -4.92 -9.85
CA GLY A 88 30.43 -3.49 -10.08
C GLY A 88 31.71 -2.71 -9.79
N SER A 89 32.86 -3.41 -9.82
CA SER A 89 34.18 -2.90 -9.49
C SER A 89 35.14 -3.07 -10.67
N GLY A 90 34.97 -2.23 -11.69
CA GLY A 90 35.80 -2.32 -12.87
C GLY A 90 35.30 -1.45 -14.02
N PRO A 91 36.06 -1.37 -15.12
CA PRO A 91 35.50 -0.94 -16.39
C PRO A 91 34.49 -1.98 -16.90
N ASP A 92 33.37 -1.51 -17.46
CA ASP A 92 32.38 -2.35 -18.12
C ASP A 92 32.90 -2.78 -19.50
N ASP A 93 33.33 -4.04 -19.61
CA ASP A 93 33.86 -4.63 -20.83
C ASP A 93 32.81 -5.46 -21.57
N GLU A 94 31.63 -5.64 -20.97
CA GLU A 94 30.49 -6.38 -21.51
C GLU A 94 29.57 -5.47 -22.33
N ALA A 95 29.21 -5.89 -23.54
CA ALA A 95 28.29 -5.11 -24.37
C ALA A 95 26.82 -5.18 -23.92
N GLY A 96 26.51 -6.04 -22.95
CA GLY A 96 25.15 -6.31 -22.46
C GLY A 96 25.06 -6.15 -20.94
N LEU A 97 23.85 -5.91 -20.45
CA LEU A 97 23.59 -5.66 -19.03
C LEU A 97 23.35 -6.98 -18.30
N PHE A 98 24.44 -7.66 -17.92
CA PHE A 98 24.39 -8.94 -17.22
C PHE A 98 24.53 -8.77 -15.70
N GLY A 99 23.78 -9.55 -14.93
CA GLY A 99 23.87 -9.59 -13.49
C GLY A 99 23.44 -10.96 -12.95
N SER A 100 24.07 -11.39 -11.87
CA SER A 100 23.68 -12.59 -11.13
C SER A 100 23.09 -12.21 -9.79
N GLU A 101 22.06 -12.93 -9.35
CA GLU A 101 21.46 -12.74 -8.05
C GLU A 101 22.41 -13.18 -6.93
N ALA A 102 22.54 -12.37 -5.88
CA ALA A 102 23.35 -12.69 -4.71
C ALA A 102 22.73 -12.15 -3.42
N GLY A 103 22.18 -13.03 -2.59
CA GLY A 103 21.63 -12.66 -1.28
C GLY A 103 20.55 -13.60 -0.79
N ILE A 104 19.74 -13.12 0.15
CA ILE A 104 18.49 -13.76 0.60
C ILE A 104 17.37 -12.80 0.27
N ASP A 105 16.33 -13.29 -0.40
CA ASP A 105 15.24 -12.46 -0.88
C ASP A 105 14.31 -12.06 0.29
N GLY A 106 14.25 -10.77 0.61
CA GLY A 106 13.18 -10.20 1.44
C GLY A 106 13.47 -9.89 2.91
N GLY A 107 14.73 -9.83 3.36
CA GLY A 107 15.03 -9.47 4.76
C GLY A 107 15.10 -7.96 5.06
N ALA A 108 15.51 -7.15 4.08
CA ALA A 108 15.75 -5.71 4.25
C ALA A 108 15.61 -4.92 2.92
N ALA A 109 14.93 -5.50 1.92
CA ALA A 109 14.78 -4.89 0.60
C ALA A 109 13.95 -3.60 0.68
N SER A 110 14.28 -2.61 -0.15
CA SER A 110 13.41 -1.43 -0.31
C SER A 110 12.09 -1.84 -0.98
N ALA A 111 11.07 -1.00 -0.87
CA ALA A 111 9.80 -1.24 -1.58
C ALA A 111 9.97 -1.38 -3.09
N GLU A 112 10.98 -0.72 -3.67
CA GLU A 112 11.26 -0.74 -5.11
C GLU A 112 11.95 -2.05 -5.53
N GLU A 113 12.87 -2.54 -4.69
CA GLU A 113 13.55 -3.82 -4.90
C GLU A 113 12.57 -5.00 -4.70
N ALA A 114 11.64 -4.88 -3.75
CA ALA A 114 10.60 -5.87 -3.49
C ALA A 114 9.58 -6.01 -4.65
N ALA A 115 9.53 -5.06 -5.58
CA ALA A 115 8.61 -5.07 -6.71
C ALA A 115 9.14 -5.83 -7.95
N VAL A 116 10.42 -6.20 -7.98
CA VAL A 116 11.03 -6.86 -9.15
C VAL A 116 10.91 -8.38 -9.06
N HIS A 117 10.48 -9.02 -10.15
CA HIS A 117 10.21 -10.46 -10.23
C HIS A 117 10.94 -11.09 -11.42
N VAL A 118 11.26 -12.39 -11.30
CA VAL A 118 11.93 -13.19 -12.34
C VAL A 118 10.88 -13.85 -13.21
N ILE A 119 10.83 -13.48 -14.49
CA ILE A 119 10.01 -14.16 -15.51
C ILE A 119 10.77 -15.39 -15.98
N ALA A 120 10.14 -16.56 -15.93
CA ALA A 120 10.72 -17.79 -16.44
C ALA A 120 10.72 -17.76 -17.98
N ASP A 121 11.82 -18.19 -18.60
CA ASP A 121 11.81 -18.42 -20.04
C ASP A 121 10.91 -19.63 -20.32
N GLU A 122 10.16 -19.61 -21.43
CA GLU A 122 9.21 -20.67 -21.83
C GLU A 122 9.89 -22.07 -22.00
N ASP A 123 11.22 -22.15 -21.90
CA ASP A 123 12.05 -23.36 -22.08
C ASP A 123 12.55 -23.99 -20.74
N ASP A 124 12.36 -23.34 -19.59
CA ASP A 124 12.88 -23.80 -18.28
C ASP A 124 11.92 -24.74 -17.50
N GLY A 125 10.91 -25.29 -18.17
CA GLY A 125 9.95 -26.24 -17.60
C GLY A 125 10.33 -27.72 -17.82
N ASP A 126 11.07 -28.33 -16.88
CA ASP A 126 11.10 -29.79 -16.64
C ASP A 126 10.95 -30.11 -15.14
#